data_AF-A0A9W4SZR2-F1
#
_entry.id   AF-A0A9W4SZR2-F1
#
_cell.length_a   1.000
_cell.length_b   1.000
_cell.length_c   1.000
_cell.angle_alpha   90.00
_cell.angle_beta   90.00
_cell.angle_gamma   90.00
#
_symmetry.space_group_name_H-M   'P 1'
#
loop_
_entity.id
_entity.type
_entity.pdbx_description
1 polymer ?
#
loop_
_entity_poly.entity_id
_entity_poly.type
_entity_poly.pdbx_seq_one_letter_code
_entity_poly.pdbx_strand_id
1 'polypeptide(L)'
;MSDQFGSSCKLPLIAVTVHPSKYNGTQDPESWLQDLRFFCRLHGIEEESEIVSFAILKVDPMISIPKNTCTFSGFLNALKSHITFPVMSASALHTLRCIKYNPNIDMTDFISNFLSLCRAANITSLEEQKTYLLNSLQDDNIRNILASKFRSIDDFEWVIKLFQGIMYEYPMHQIRYGSKITIKHCVGGKYLTHGEYDPNEPDSQFSTVFCNGSKPATNEVWIVTSPFGENKTPGDPVQFNSVVGLRHETTGSNLHAADHPGRDGYHNDQNGVWAIGDIIILENVSNKLPLYSNGDDINHGVMLGGDGYEENNKWYAEIVGQ
;
A
#
# COMPACT_ATOMS: atom_id res chain seq x y z
N MET A 1 20.33 69.62 12.96
CA MET A 1 19.83 69.02 11.70
C MET A 1 20.46 67.63 11.60
N SER A 2 19.92 66.62 12.29
CA SER A 2 18.74 65.79 11.93
C SER A 2 18.97 65.00 10.63
N ASP A 3 19.16 63.69 10.76
CA ASP A 3 18.29 62.62 10.20
C ASP A 3 19.04 61.28 10.23
N GLN A 4 18.78 60.42 11.23
CA GLN A 4 17.80 59.31 11.17
C GLN A 4 18.17 58.20 10.18
N PHE A 5 18.99 57.24 10.64
CA PHE A 5 18.92 55.84 10.19
C PHE A 5 18.34 54.99 11.34
N GLY A 6 17.05 55.14 11.56
CA GLY A 6 16.24 54.27 12.39
C GLY A 6 15.28 53.48 11.52
N SER A 7 15.78 52.55 10.70
CA SER A 7 14.91 51.60 10.00
C SER A 7 14.53 50.49 10.96
N SER A 8 13.60 50.80 11.86
CA SER A 8 12.83 49.81 12.60
C SER A 8 11.99 49.05 11.58
N CYS A 9 12.45 47.85 11.20
CA CYS A 9 11.58 46.86 10.56
C CYS A 9 10.53 46.39 11.59
N LYS A 10 9.53 47.24 11.85
CA LYS A 10 8.26 46.79 12.42
C LYS A 10 7.58 45.97 11.34
N LEU A 11 7.83 44.65 11.38
CA LEU A 11 6.93 43.69 10.79
C LEU A 11 5.51 44.06 11.24
N PRO A 12 4.55 44.25 10.32
CA PRO A 12 3.18 44.51 10.71
C PRO A 12 2.72 43.33 11.57
N LEU A 13 2.27 43.61 12.80
CA LEU A 13 1.50 42.68 13.60
C LEU A 13 0.25 42.33 12.78
N ILE A 14 0.34 41.30 11.95
CA ILE A 14 -0.84 40.58 11.52
C ILE A 14 -1.39 40.00 12.81
N ALA A 15 -2.54 40.52 13.22
CA ALA A 15 -3.30 40.05 14.35
C ALA A 15 -3.77 38.60 14.06
N VAL A 16 -2.86 37.64 14.21
CA VAL A 16 -3.20 36.25 14.39
C VAL A 16 -3.67 36.15 15.84
N THR A 17 -4.92 36.55 16.10
CA THR A 17 -5.57 36.39 17.41
C THR A 17 -5.95 34.93 17.64
N VAL A 18 -5.04 33.99 17.38
CA VAL A 18 -5.18 32.60 17.80
C VAL A 18 -4.47 32.51 19.14
N HIS A 19 -5.21 32.81 20.20
CA HIS A 19 -4.71 32.55 21.55
C HIS A 19 -4.48 31.05 21.72
N PRO A 20 -3.38 30.64 22.40
CA PRO A 20 -3.13 29.23 22.70
C PRO A 20 -4.33 28.63 23.43
N SER A 21 -4.72 27.43 23.00
CA SER A 21 -5.78 26.66 23.64
C SER A 21 -5.42 26.35 25.09
N LYS A 22 -6.43 26.12 25.93
CA LYS A 22 -6.23 25.64 27.30
C LYS A 22 -5.74 24.19 27.25
N TYR A 23 -4.70 23.85 28.04
CA TYR A 23 -4.26 22.47 28.18
C TYR A 23 -5.15 21.73 29.19
N ASN A 24 -5.87 20.71 28.73
CA ASN A 24 -6.78 19.89 29.53
C ASN A 24 -6.34 18.42 29.61
N GLY A 25 -5.16 18.09 29.09
CA GLY A 25 -4.64 16.72 29.05
C GLY A 25 -5.14 15.85 27.89
N THR A 26 -5.89 16.39 26.93
CA THR A 26 -6.28 15.65 25.71
C THR A 26 -5.33 15.87 24.53
N GLN A 27 -4.32 16.72 24.70
CA GLN A 27 -3.34 17.08 23.67
C GLN A 27 -1.95 16.58 24.07
N ASP A 28 -1.08 16.35 23.08
CA ASP A 28 0.33 16.07 23.29
C ASP A 28 1.00 17.27 24.02
N PRO A 29 1.60 17.09 25.21
CA PRO A 29 2.17 18.18 26.01
C PRO A 29 3.25 18.95 25.26
N GLU A 30 4.11 18.24 24.55
CA GLU A 30 5.20 18.81 23.76
C GLU A 30 4.67 19.69 22.63
N SER A 31 3.76 19.16 21.81
CA SER A 31 3.19 19.90 20.68
C SER A 31 2.45 21.16 21.17
N TRP A 32 1.63 21.05 22.21
CA TRP A 32 0.95 22.19 22.81
C TRP A 32 1.92 23.25 23.35
N LEU A 33 3.01 22.82 24.01
CA LEU A 33 4.02 23.74 24.50
C LEU A 33 4.76 24.46 23.35
N GLN A 34 4.99 23.80 22.22
CA GLN A 34 5.59 24.45 21.05
C GLN A 34 4.71 25.57 20.49
N ASP A 35 3.40 25.34 20.38
CA ASP A 35 2.45 26.36 19.93
C ASP A 35 2.43 27.56 20.89
N LEU A 36 2.48 27.29 22.19
CA LEU A 36 2.55 28.35 23.20
C LEU A 36 3.88 29.11 23.14
N ARG A 37 5.01 28.42 22.94
CA ARG A 37 6.33 29.06 22.75
C ARG A 37 6.34 29.96 21.53
N PHE A 38 5.76 29.51 20.42
CA PHE A 38 5.61 30.33 19.22
C PHE A 38 4.80 31.60 19.51
N PHE A 39 3.66 31.46 20.19
CA PHE A 39 2.85 32.60 20.62
C PHE A 39 3.63 33.57 21.52
N CYS A 40 4.29 33.08 22.57
CA CYS A 40 5.09 33.91 23.47
C CYS A 40 6.18 34.70 22.74
N ARG A 41 6.89 34.05 21.81
CA ARG A 41 7.94 34.69 20.99
C ARG A 41 7.40 35.79 20.09
N LEU A 42 6.22 35.60 19.48
CA LEU A 42 5.56 36.65 18.71
C LEU A 42 5.25 37.91 19.55
N HIS A 43 5.07 37.72 20.86
CA HIS A 43 4.80 38.78 21.82
C HIS A 43 6.04 39.29 22.56
N GLY A 44 7.26 38.90 22.14
CA GLY A 44 8.51 39.35 22.72
C GLY A 44 8.86 38.71 24.06
N ILE A 45 8.20 37.61 24.43
CA ILE A 45 8.51 36.82 25.62
C ILE A 45 9.50 35.72 25.19
N GLU A 46 10.76 35.88 25.60
CA GLU A 46 11.84 34.96 25.23
C GLU A 46 12.33 34.13 26.42
N GLU A 47 12.14 34.62 27.65
CA GLU A 47 12.64 33.94 28.84
C GLU A 47 11.83 32.66 29.11
N GLU A 48 12.53 31.54 29.27
CA GLU A 48 11.91 30.24 29.53
C GLU A 48 11.02 30.26 30.78
N SER A 49 11.46 30.93 31.86
CA SER A 49 10.70 30.97 33.11
C SER A 49 9.39 31.78 32.97
N GLU A 50 9.41 32.86 32.19
CA GLU A 50 8.21 33.65 31.86
C GLU A 50 7.24 32.85 31.00
N ILE A 51 7.75 32.13 29.99
CA ILE A 51 6.93 31.27 29.12
C ILE A 51 6.27 30.16 29.95
N VAL A 52 7.02 29.51 30.85
CA VAL A 52 6.48 28.47 31.75
C VAL A 52 5.42 29.06 32.68
N SER A 53 5.67 30.25 33.24
CA SER A 53 4.70 30.95 34.10
C SER A 53 3.40 31.25 33.34
N PHE A 54 3.51 31.69 32.09
CA PHE A 54 2.36 31.89 31.21
C PHE A 54 1.65 30.58 30.85
N ALA A 55 2.40 29.51 30.60
CA ALA A 55 1.86 28.19 30.30
C ALA A 55 1.04 27.63 31.47
N ILE A 56 1.52 27.78 32.72
CA ILE A 56 0.81 27.36 33.93
C ILE A 56 -0.58 28.02 34.02
N LEU A 57 -0.71 29.30 33.64
CA LEU A 57 -2.00 30.01 33.63
C LEU A 57 -2.98 29.44 32.59
N LYS A 58 -2.49 28.71 31.57
CA LYS A 58 -3.27 28.10 30.49
C LYS A 58 -3.54 26.61 30.72
N VAL A 59 -3.06 26.03 31.82
CA VAL A 59 -3.35 24.64 32.20
C VAL A 59 -4.68 24.55 32.95
N ASP A 60 -5.39 23.43 32.78
CA ASP A 60 -6.59 23.16 33.57
C ASP A 60 -6.29 23.13 35.07
N PRO A 61 -7.05 23.86 35.91
CA PRO A 61 -6.81 23.89 37.36
C PRO A 61 -6.81 22.53 38.05
N MET A 62 -7.43 21.51 37.45
CA MET A 62 -7.41 20.13 37.98
C MET A 62 -6.05 19.46 37.80
N ILE A 63 -5.20 19.97 36.90
CA ILE A 63 -3.84 19.49 36.65
C ILE A 63 -2.88 20.28 37.55
N SER A 64 -2.47 19.66 38.66
CA SER A 64 -1.59 20.29 39.63
C SER A 64 -0.15 20.41 39.10
N ILE A 65 0.37 21.64 39.00
CA ILE A 65 1.76 21.93 38.64
C ILE A 65 2.53 22.38 39.89
N PRO A 66 3.73 21.83 40.17
CA PRO A 66 4.55 22.27 41.29
C PRO A 66 4.89 23.77 41.21
N LYS A 67 4.77 24.49 42.34
CA LYS A 67 4.95 25.95 42.40
C LYS A 67 6.33 26.46 41.96
N ASN A 68 7.36 25.62 42.02
CA ASN A 68 8.74 25.97 41.69
C ASN A 68 9.13 25.56 40.25
N THR A 69 8.14 25.26 39.41
CA THR A 69 8.39 24.85 38.02
C THR A 69 8.73 26.08 37.17
N CYS A 70 9.97 26.17 36.70
CA CYS A 70 10.46 27.29 35.88
C CYS A 70 11.18 26.85 34.59
N THR A 71 11.28 25.55 34.33
CA THR A 71 11.90 24.99 33.13
C THR A 71 10.89 24.21 32.30
N PHE A 72 11.08 24.15 30.98
CA PHE A 72 10.25 23.35 30.08
C PHE A 72 10.26 21.88 30.46
N SER A 73 11.43 21.34 30.83
CA SER A 73 11.54 19.93 31.26
C SER A 73 10.76 19.66 32.55
N GLY A 74 10.88 20.54 33.55
CA GLY A 74 10.12 20.42 34.79
C GLY A 74 8.62 20.52 34.55
N PHE A 75 8.20 21.42 33.66
CA PHE A 75 6.80 21.62 33.30
C PHE A 75 6.22 20.44 32.53
N LEU A 76 6.91 19.95 31.50
CA LEU A 76 6.49 18.76 30.75
C LEU A 76 6.40 17.53 31.66
N ASN A 77 7.36 17.35 32.57
CA ASN A 77 7.32 16.26 33.54
C ASN A 77 6.10 16.36 34.46
N ALA A 78 5.72 17.57 34.90
CA ALA A 78 4.51 17.79 35.68
C ALA A 78 3.24 17.42 34.88
N LEU A 79 3.15 17.82 33.61
CA LEU A 79 2.03 17.47 32.74
C LEU A 79 1.95 15.95 32.49
N LYS A 80 3.09 15.30 32.24
CA LYS A 80 3.17 13.85 32.02
C LYS A 80 2.90 13.00 33.26
N SER A 81 3.13 13.57 34.44
CA SER A 81 2.86 12.90 35.73
C SER A 81 1.37 12.90 36.08
N HIS A 82 0.57 13.75 35.45
CA HIS A 82 -0.87 13.81 35.70
C HIS A 82 -1.60 12.63 35.03
N ILE A 83 -2.69 12.15 35.65
CA ILE A 83 -3.45 10.96 35.20
C ILE A 83 -4.01 11.08 33.78
N THR A 84 -4.24 12.29 33.28
CA THR A 84 -4.74 12.51 31.91
C THR A 84 -3.72 12.14 30.84
N PHE A 85 -2.42 12.27 31.11
CA PHE A 85 -1.38 11.92 30.15
C PHE A 85 -1.36 10.43 29.77
N PRO A 86 -1.29 9.46 30.71
CA PRO A 86 -1.34 8.05 30.36
C PRO A 86 -2.68 7.66 29.72
N VAL A 87 -3.80 8.31 30.07
CA VAL A 87 -5.10 8.08 29.43
C VAL A 87 -5.09 8.54 27.97
N MET A 88 -4.59 9.74 27.70
CA MET A 88 -4.44 10.28 26.34
C MET A 88 -3.48 9.43 25.50
N SER A 89 -2.35 9.01 26.08
CA SER A 89 -1.38 8.14 25.43
C SER A 89 -1.95 6.77 25.09
N ALA A 90 -2.69 6.15 26.02
CA ALA A 90 -3.40 4.88 25.78
C ALA A 90 -4.49 5.02 24.71
N SER A 91 -5.20 6.16 24.68
CA SER A 91 -6.18 6.47 23.63
C SER A 91 -5.51 6.57 22.25
N ALA A 92 -4.41 7.33 22.15
CA ALA A 92 -3.62 7.44 20.93
C ALA A 92 -3.10 6.08 20.46
N LEU A 93 -2.63 5.22 21.39
CA LEU A 93 -2.20 3.86 21.08
C LEU A 93 -3.34 2.99 20.55
N HIS A 94 -4.54 3.11 21.13
CA HIS A 94 -5.72 2.42 20.63
C HIS A 94 -6.06 2.87 19.21
N THR A 95 -6.06 4.17 18.94
CA THR A 95 -6.28 4.72 17.59
C THR A 95 -5.21 4.25 16.62
N LEU A 96 -3.93 4.23 17.03
CA LEU A 96 -2.81 3.74 16.22
C LEU A 96 -2.98 2.26 15.83
N ARG A 97 -3.54 1.42 16.72
CA ARG A 97 -3.84 0.01 16.42
C ARG A 97 -5.00 -0.18 15.45
N CYS A 98 -5.89 0.80 15.36
CA CYS A 98 -7.10 0.75 14.54
C CYS A 98 -6.94 1.51 13.22
N ILE A 99 -5.86 2.29 13.04
CA ILE A 99 -5.64 3.07 11.82
C ILE A 99 -5.49 2.13 10.63
N LYS A 100 -6.12 2.49 9.51
CA LYS A 100 -6.01 1.75 8.25
C LYS A 100 -5.56 2.70 7.15
N TYR A 101 -4.59 2.27 6.37
CA TYR A 101 -4.23 2.99 5.15
C TYR A 101 -5.35 2.85 4.12
N ASN A 102 -5.73 3.96 3.50
CA ASN A 102 -6.70 4.01 2.42
C ASN A 102 -6.03 4.67 1.20
N PRO A 103 -5.92 3.96 0.05
CA PRO A 103 -5.33 4.52 -1.16
C PRO A 103 -6.02 5.78 -1.69
N ASN A 104 -7.28 6.04 -1.30
CA ASN A 104 -8.04 7.22 -1.71
C ASN A 104 -7.71 8.48 -0.88
N ILE A 105 -6.95 8.34 0.21
CA ILE A 105 -6.52 9.46 1.06
C ILE A 105 -5.11 9.86 0.64
N ASP A 106 -4.79 11.15 0.73
CA ASP A 106 -3.42 11.63 0.52
C ASP A 106 -2.46 10.89 1.47
N MET A 107 -1.39 10.31 0.91
CA MET A 107 -0.40 9.59 1.70
C MET A 107 0.24 10.49 2.76
N THR A 108 0.40 11.77 2.46
CA THR A 108 0.93 12.79 3.37
C THR A 108 0.05 12.94 4.60
N ASP A 109 -1.28 12.97 4.42
CA ASP A 109 -2.24 13.07 5.53
C ASP A 109 -2.19 11.81 6.39
N PHE A 110 -2.11 10.63 5.77
CA PHE A 110 -1.97 9.37 6.48
C PHE A 110 -0.68 9.31 7.31
N ILE A 111 0.47 9.60 6.69
CA ILE A 111 1.77 9.55 7.36
C ILE A 111 1.84 10.60 8.48
N SER A 112 1.32 11.81 8.26
CA SER A 112 1.29 12.85 9.29
C SER A 112 0.44 12.43 10.48
N ASN A 113 -0.75 11.86 10.24
CA ASN A 113 -1.61 11.33 11.29
C ASN A 113 -0.94 10.16 12.04
N PHE A 114 -0.34 9.21 11.31
CA PHE A 114 0.40 8.09 11.88
C PHE A 114 1.55 8.57 12.80
N LEU A 115 2.39 9.49 12.32
CA LEU A 115 3.50 10.06 13.10
C LEU A 115 3.01 10.80 14.35
N SER A 116 1.91 11.55 14.23
CA SER A 116 1.29 12.24 15.36
C SER A 116 0.79 11.24 16.43
N LEU A 117 0.17 10.14 16.01
CA LEU A 117 -0.29 9.08 16.91
C LEU A 117 0.88 8.35 17.56
N CYS A 118 1.96 8.05 16.83
CA CYS A 118 3.18 7.48 17.41
C CYS A 118 3.78 8.38 18.50
N ARG A 119 3.82 9.70 18.27
CA ARG A 119 4.31 10.66 19.27
C ARG A 119 3.41 10.69 20.51
N ALA A 120 2.09 10.83 20.32
CA ALA A 120 1.13 10.88 21.44
C ALA A 120 1.09 9.56 22.24
N ALA A 121 1.25 8.42 21.57
CA ALA A 121 1.37 7.09 22.19
C ALA A 121 2.77 6.81 22.77
N ASN A 122 3.70 7.76 22.69
CA ASN A 122 5.08 7.66 23.17
C ASN A 122 5.86 6.47 22.58
N ILE A 123 5.60 6.14 21.31
CA ILE A 123 6.26 5.05 20.57
C ILE A 123 7.61 5.53 20.05
N THR A 124 8.68 5.12 20.72
CA THR A 124 10.07 5.48 20.40
C THR A 124 10.84 4.37 19.70
N SER A 125 10.38 3.12 19.80
CA SER A 125 11.02 1.96 19.19
C SER A 125 10.75 1.92 17.69
N LEU A 126 11.83 1.85 16.89
CA LEU A 126 11.74 1.68 15.44
C LEU A 126 10.95 0.43 15.05
N GLU A 127 11.16 -0.68 15.75
CA GLU A 127 10.47 -1.95 15.47
C GLU A 127 8.98 -1.89 15.77
N GLU A 128 8.58 -1.14 16.81
CA GLU A 128 7.16 -0.89 17.08
C GLU A 128 6.54 -0.03 15.99
N GLN A 129 7.23 1.04 15.56
CA GLN A 129 6.75 1.90 14.47
C GLN A 129 6.57 1.11 13.17
N LYS A 130 7.55 0.27 12.79
CA LYS A 130 7.43 -0.64 11.64
C LYS A 130 6.21 -1.56 11.78
N THR A 131 6.03 -2.15 12.95
CA THR A 131 4.92 -3.08 13.22
C THR A 131 3.56 -2.39 13.08
N TYR A 132 3.40 -1.19 13.66
CA TYR A 132 2.15 -0.43 13.54
C TYR A 132 1.88 0.02 12.10
N LEU A 133 2.92 0.45 11.37
CA LEU A 133 2.78 0.83 9.98
C LEU A 133 2.34 -0.36 9.11
N LEU A 134 2.93 -1.54 9.30
CA LEU A 134 2.55 -2.77 8.58
C LEU A 134 1.12 -3.20 8.92
N ASN A 135 0.72 -3.14 10.19
CA ASN A 135 -0.63 -3.53 10.63
C ASN A 135 -1.72 -2.58 10.12
N SER A 136 -1.36 -1.37 9.68
CA SER A 136 -2.30 -0.46 9.03
C SER A 136 -2.71 -0.91 7.62
N LEU A 137 -1.98 -1.86 7.01
CA LEU A 137 -2.22 -2.35 5.66
C LEU A 137 -3.21 -3.51 5.65
N GLN A 138 -4.22 -3.40 4.79
CA GLN A 138 -5.24 -4.43 4.61
C GLN A 138 -4.78 -5.59 3.72
N ASP A 139 -3.95 -5.30 2.72
CA ASP A 139 -3.44 -6.29 1.76
C ASP A 139 -2.27 -7.08 2.37
N ASP A 140 -2.47 -8.40 2.56
CA ASP A 140 -1.48 -9.32 3.13
C ASP A 140 -0.22 -9.43 2.25
N ASN A 141 -0.35 -9.34 0.91
CA ASN A 141 0.78 -9.40 -0.02
C ASN A 141 1.68 -8.18 0.12
N ILE A 142 1.11 -6.97 0.08
CA ILE A 142 1.87 -5.72 0.28
C ILE A 142 2.55 -5.75 1.65
N ARG A 143 1.81 -6.16 2.69
CA ARG A 143 2.32 -6.23 4.05
C ARG A 143 3.52 -7.16 4.14
N ASN A 144 3.48 -8.33 3.51
CA ASN A 144 4.58 -9.29 3.50
C ASN A 144 5.80 -8.76 2.72
N ILE A 145 5.59 -8.11 1.57
CA ILE A 145 6.66 -7.48 0.79
C ILE A 145 7.36 -6.41 1.62
N LEU A 146 6.60 -5.48 2.21
CA LEU A 146 7.15 -4.43 3.06
C LEU A 146 7.84 -5.00 4.30
N ALA A 147 7.24 -5.98 4.98
CA ALA A 147 7.81 -6.63 6.14
C ALA A 147 9.18 -7.26 5.84
N SER A 148 9.33 -7.90 4.68
CA SER A 148 10.60 -8.49 4.26
C SER A 148 11.69 -7.43 4.07
N LYS A 149 11.34 -6.29 3.46
CA LYS A 149 12.29 -5.21 3.17
C LYS A 149 12.62 -4.36 4.41
N PHE A 150 11.65 -4.14 5.30
CA PHE A 150 11.83 -3.37 6.55
C PHE A 150 12.82 -4.01 7.52
N ARG A 151 13.07 -5.33 7.43
CA ARG A 151 14.06 -6.03 8.30
C ARG A 151 15.46 -5.44 8.21
N SER A 152 15.83 -4.93 7.04
CA SER A 152 17.19 -4.43 6.78
C SER A 152 17.39 -2.94 7.07
N ILE A 153 16.33 -2.23 7.46
CA ILE A 153 16.34 -0.77 7.60
C ILE A 153 16.48 -0.39 9.07
N ASP A 154 17.42 0.49 9.39
CA ASP A 154 17.72 1.00 10.73
C ASP A 154 17.24 2.44 10.98
N ASP A 155 16.69 3.09 9.95
CA ASP A 155 16.19 4.46 9.99
C ASP A 155 14.73 4.55 9.50
N PHE A 156 13.88 5.17 10.31
CA PHE A 156 12.47 5.32 10.00
C PHE A 156 12.20 6.21 8.78
N GLU A 157 13.06 7.18 8.47
CA GLU A 157 12.89 7.99 7.26
C GLU A 157 12.95 7.11 5.99
N TRP A 158 13.86 6.14 5.98
CA TRP A 158 13.96 5.16 4.89
C TRP A 158 12.80 4.17 4.87
N VAL A 159 12.24 3.81 6.04
CA VAL A 159 10.99 3.02 6.12
C VAL A 159 9.86 3.75 5.40
N ILE A 160 9.68 5.05 5.64
CA ILE A 160 8.64 5.85 4.98
C ILE A 160 8.89 6.01 3.49
N LYS A 161 10.13 6.27 3.06
CA LYS A 161 10.46 6.35 1.62
C LYS A 161 10.18 5.04 0.89
N LEU A 162 10.54 3.92 1.50
CA LEU A 162 10.28 2.60 0.91
C LEU A 162 8.78 2.28 0.89
N PHE A 163 8.08 2.59 1.98
CA PHE A 163 6.62 2.49 2.03
C PHE A 163 6.00 3.28 0.88
N GLN A 164 6.38 4.54 0.72
CA GLN A 164 5.91 5.41 -0.35
C GLN A 164 6.17 4.81 -1.74
N GLY A 165 7.41 4.39 -2.01
CA GLY A 165 7.78 3.78 -3.29
C GLY A 165 6.93 2.56 -3.62
N ILE A 166 6.81 1.61 -2.69
CA ILE A 166 6.00 0.40 -2.90
C ILE A 166 4.54 0.75 -3.06
N MET A 167 3.98 1.66 -2.26
CA MET A 167 2.56 2.01 -2.35
C MET A 167 2.20 2.72 -3.67
N TYR A 168 3.12 3.48 -4.28
CA TYR A 168 2.91 4.07 -5.61
C TYR A 168 3.16 3.08 -6.76
N GLU A 169 4.15 2.21 -6.61
CA GLU A 169 4.47 1.21 -7.62
C GLU A 169 3.46 0.06 -7.63
N TYR A 170 2.95 -0.37 -6.48
CA TYR A 170 2.08 -1.54 -6.38
C TYR A 170 0.84 -1.49 -7.28
N PRO A 171 0.06 -0.38 -7.34
CA PRO A 171 -1.06 -0.25 -8.27
C PRO A 171 -0.68 -0.36 -9.75
N MET A 172 0.58 -0.03 -10.11
CA MET A 172 1.12 -0.15 -11.48
C MET A 172 1.48 -1.58 -11.85
N HIS A 173 1.75 -2.42 -10.85
CA HIS A 173 2.04 -3.83 -11.04
C HIS A 173 0.80 -4.71 -10.92
N GLN A 174 -0.37 -4.16 -10.62
CA GLN A 174 -1.63 -4.91 -10.58
C GLN A 174 -2.14 -5.19 -11.99
N ILE A 175 -2.48 -6.44 -12.26
CA ILE A 175 -3.22 -6.81 -13.46
C ILE A 175 -4.68 -6.42 -13.26
N ARG A 176 -5.24 -5.72 -14.25
CA ARG A 176 -6.58 -5.13 -14.21
C ARG A 176 -7.40 -5.68 -15.37
N TYR A 177 -8.73 -5.62 -15.24
CA TYR A 177 -9.59 -5.89 -16.38
C TYR A 177 -9.29 -4.88 -17.50
N GLY A 178 -8.99 -5.38 -18.69
CA GLY A 178 -8.52 -4.61 -19.85
C GLY A 178 -7.00 -4.56 -20.01
N SER A 179 -6.21 -5.03 -19.04
CA SER A 179 -4.75 -5.12 -19.18
C SER A 179 -4.37 -6.01 -20.36
N LYS A 180 -3.39 -5.54 -21.14
CA LYS A 180 -2.69 -6.34 -22.16
C LYS A 180 -1.52 -7.03 -21.48
N ILE A 181 -1.51 -8.35 -21.53
CA ILE A 181 -0.52 -9.18 -20.87
C ILE A 181 0.08 -10.20 -21.83
N THR A 182 1.28 -10.66 -21.53
CA THR A 182 1.83 -11.91 -22.06
C THR A 182 1.93 -12.92 -20.94
N ILE A 183 1.57 -14.18 -21.21
CA ILE A 183 1.60 -15.25 -20.22
C ILE A 183 2.77 -16.15 -20.56
N LYS A 184 3.71 -16.33 -19.63
CA LYS A 184 4.93 -17.10 -19.86
C LYS A 184 4.94 -18.35 -19.00
N HIS A 185 5.33 -19.46 -19.60
CA HIS A 185 5.52 -20.75 -18.95
C HIS A 185 6.76 -20.69 -18.05
N CYS A 186 6.62 -21.08 -16.78
CA CYS A 186 7.72 -20.97 -15.81
C CYS A 186 8.92 -21.87 -16.16
N VAL A 187 8.67 -23.09 -16.65
CA VAL A 187 9.74 -24.07 -16.93
C VAL A 187 10.39 -23.82 -18.29
N GLY A 188 9.57 -23.73 -19.34
CA GLY A 188 10.07 -23.57 -20.71
C GLY A 188 10.51 -22.14 -21.03
N GLY A 189 10.07 -21.15 -20.24
CA GLY A 189 10.33 -19.73 -20.51
C GLY A 189 9.69 -19.23 -21.81
N LYS A 190 8.74 -19.97 -22.37
CA LYS A 190 8.04 -19.66 -23.62
C LYS A 190 6.70 -19.02 -23.34
N TYR A 191 6.22 -18.19 -24.26
CA TYR A 191 4.97 -17.45 -24.11
C TYR A 191 3.78 -18.19 -24.70
N LEU A 192 2.62 -18.07 -24.06
CA LEU A 192 1.34 -18.54 -24.55
C LEU A 192 1.00 -17.79 -25.84
N THR A 193 0.96 -18.53 -26.94
CA THR A 193 0.87 -17.99 -28.30
C THR A 193 -0.41 -18.46 -28.98
N HIS A 194 -1.17 -17.54 -29.55
CA HIS A 194 -2.28 -17.87 -30.44
C HIS A 194 -1.73 -18.39 -31.76
N GLY A 195 -2.08 -19.63 -32.13
CA GLY A 195 -1.64 -20.22 -33.38
C GLY A 195 -2.37 -19.70 -34.61
N GLU A 196 -1.77 -19.95 -35.77
CA GLU A 196 -2.46 -19.72 -37.03
C GLU A 196 -3.55 -20.77 -37.23
N TYR A 197 -4.64 -20.38 -37.87
CA TYR A 197 -5.67 -21.32 -38.27
C TYR A 197 -5.14 -22.16 -39.44
N ASP A 198 -5.06 -23.48 -39.28
CA ASP A 198 -4.77 -24.39 -40.39
C ASP A 198 -6.08 -24.97 -40.96
N PRO A 199 -6.53 -24.51 -42.15
CA PRO A 199 -7.73 -25.04 -42.79
C PRO A 199 -7.59 -26.49 -43.27
N ASN A 200 -6.38 -27.07 -43.24
CA ASN A 200 -6.11 -28.42 -43.72
C ASN A 200 -6.19 -29.49 -42.62
N GLU A 201 -6.34 -29.10 -41.35
CA GLU A 201 -6.59 -30.04 -40.26
C GLU A 201 -8.07 -30.46 -40.23
N PRO A 202 -8.39 -31.77 -40.39
CA PRO A 202 -9.76 -32.26 -40.27
C PRO A 202 -10.30 -31.94 -38.87
N ASP A 203 -11.53 -31.42 -38.78
CA ASP A 203 -12.24 -30.99 -37.55
C ASP A 203 -11.72 -29.73 -36.84
N SER A 204 -10.72 -29.02 -37.37
CA SER A 204 -10.27 -27.75 -36.79
C SER A 204 -11.17 -26.59 -37.23
N GLN A 205 -12.18 -26.25 -36.41
CA GLN A 205 -12.93 -24.98 -36.53
C GLN A 205 -12.28 -23.84 -35.73
N PHE A 206 -11.17 -24.11 -35.04
CA PHE A 206 -10.57 -23.22 -34.05
C PHE A 206 -9.05 -23.20 -34.18
N SER A 207 -8.43 -22.03 -34.03
CA SER A 207 -6.97 -21.92 -33.92
C SER A 207 -6.49 -22.60 -32.63
N THR A 208 -5.46 -23.45 -32.74
CA THR A 208 -4.83 -24.09 -31.58
C THR A 208 -3.89 -23.11 -30.88
N VAL A 209 -3.77 -23.23 -29.55
CA VAL A 209 -2.88 -22.41 -28.73
C VAL A 209 -1.65 -23.23 -28.35
N PHE A 210 -0.47 -22.64 -28.41
CA PHE A 210 0.80 -23.32 -28.13
C PHE A 210 1.76 -22.43 -27.35
N CYS A 211 2.85 -23.01 -26.83
CA CYS A 211 3.92 -22.28 -26.16
C CYS A 211 5.22 -22.35 -26.94
N ASN A 212 5.39 -21.47 -27.93
CA ASN A 212 6.56 -21.50 -28.81
C ASN A 212 7.35 -20.18 -28.85
N GLY A 213 6.70 -19.03 -28.59
CA GLY A 213 7.36 -17.73 -28.59
C GLY A 213 8.46 -17.63 -27.52
N SER A 214 9.68 -17.27 -27.92
CA SER A 214 10.80 -16.97 -27.00
C SER A 214 10.87 -15.49 -26.62
N LYS A 215 10.06 -14.65 -27.27
CA LYS A 215 9.91 -13.21 -27.02
C LYS A 215 8.45 -12.81 -27.20
N PRO A 216 7.96 -11.79 -26.48
CA PRO A 216 6.65 -11.22 -26.72
C PRO A 216 6.55 -10.65 -28.14
N ALA A 217 5.67 -11.20 -28.96
CA ALA A 217 5.24 -10.61 -30.24
C ALA A 217 3.71 -10.50 -30.25
N THR A 218 3.13 -10.12 -31.39
CA THR A 218 1.70 -9.79 -31.50
C THR A 218 0.76 -10.97 -31.24
N ASN A 219 1.26 -12.21 -31.38
CA ASN A 219 0.45 -13.42 -31.17
C ASN A 219 0.49 -13.93 -29.72
N GLU A 220 1.36 -13.34 -28.89
CA GLU A 220 1.55 -13.67 -27.48
C GLU A 220 0.81 -12.70 -26.56
N VAL A 221 0.11 -11.70 -27.12
CA VAL A 221 -0.61 -10.68 -26.34
C VAL A 221 -2.06 -11.07 -26.11
N TRP A 222 -2.43 -11.11 -24.84
CA TRP A 222 -3.77 -11.42 -24.35
C TRP A 222 -4.33 -10.24 -23.56
N ILE A 223 -5.62 -10.01 -23.69
CA ILE A 223 -6.37 -9.00 -22.93
C ILE A 223 -7.12 -9.73 -21.82
N VAL A 224 -6.93 -9.29 -20.58
CA VAL A 224 -7.69 -9.79 -19.43
C VAL A 224 -9.10 -9.21 -19.49
N THR A 225 -10.13 -10.05 -19.60
CA THR A 225 -11.52 -9.61 -19.71
C THR A 225 -12.37 -10.11 -18.55
N SER A 226 -13.50 -9.44 -18.32
CA SER A 226 -14.53 -9.92 -17.39
C SER A 226 -15.06 -11.28 -17.85
N PRO A 227 -15.40 -12.19 -16.91
CA PRO A 227 -16.07 -13.43 -17.27
C PRO A 227 -17.45 -13.15 -17.88
N PHE A 228 -17.92 -14.08 -18.71
CA PHE A 228 -19.21 -13.96 -19.39
C PHE A 228 -20.36 -13.86 -18.37
N GLY A 229 -21.14 -12.78 -18.46
CA GLY A 229 -22.27 -12.52 -17.55
C GLY A 229 -21.92 -11.68 -16.31
N GLU A 230 -20.64 -11.39 -16.06
CA GLU A 230 -20.23 -10.40 -15.06
C GLU A 230 -19.85 -9.08 -15.74
N ASN A 231 -20.27 -7.96 -15.16
CA ASN A 231 -19.90 -6.62 -15.63
C ASN A 231 -18.82 -6.03 -14.72
N LYS A 232 -17.59 -6.55 -14.79
CA LYS A 232 -16.42 -5.90 -14.15
C LYS A 232 -16.00 -4.68 -14.98
N THR A 233 -15.65 -3.59 -14.32
CA THR A 233 -15.29 -2.36 -15.01
C THR A 233 -13.84 -2.46 -15.50
N PRO A 234 -13.53 -2.07 -16.76
CA PRO A 234 -12.15 -1.92 -17.18
C PRO A 234 -11.38 -0.99 -16.22
N GLY A 235 -10.18 -1.42 -15.80
CA GLY A 235 -9.37 -0.73 -14.80
C GLY A 235 -9.51 -1.27 -13.37
N ASP A 236 -10.54 -2.06 -13.07
CA ASP A 236 -10.68 -2.71 -11.76
C ASP A 236 -9.56 -3.76 -11.58
N PRO A 237 -8.92 -3.83 -10.40
CA PRO A 237 -7.87 -4.82 -10.13
C PRO A 237 -8.45 -6.24 -10.07
N VAL A 238 -7.74 -7.19 -10.67
CA VAL A 238 -8.15 -8.61 -10.67
C VAL A 238 -7.72 -9.25 -9.36
N GLN A 239 -8.68 -9.61 -8.51
CA GLN A 239 -8.37 -10.34 -7.27
C GLN A 239 -7.88 -11.75 -7.58
N PHE A 240 -6.97 -12.29 -6.77
CA PHE A 240 -6.63 -13.71 -6.82
C PHE A 240 -7.91 -14.56 -6.71
N ASN A 241 -7.91 -15.71 -7.39
CA ASN A 241 -9.06 -16.60 -7.54
C ASN A 241 -10.29 -15.97 -8.24
N SER A 242 -10.16 -14.81 -8.88
CA SER A 242 -11.21 -14.30 -9.76
C SER A 242 -11.27 -15.15 -11.02
N VAL A 243 -12.49 -15.39 -11.51
CA VAL A 243 -12.67 -15.90 -12.86
C VAL A 243 -12.36 -14.77 -13.84
N VAL A 244 -11.49 -15.03 -14.81
CA VAL A 244 -11.13 -14.09 -15.87
C VAL A 244 -11.31 -14.72 -17.24
N GLY A 245 -11.62 -13.90 -18.23
CA GLY A 245 -11.47 -14.28 -19.63
C GLY A 245 -10.09 -13.84 -20.14
N LEU A 246 -9.55 -14.61 -21.09
CA LEU A 246 -8.36 -14.22 -21.84
C LEU A 246 -8.76 -14.10 -23.30
N ARG A 247 -8.62 -12.91 -23.86
CA ARG A 247 -8.94 -12.61 -25.25
C ARG A 247 -7.68 -12.25 -26.01
N HIS A 248 -7.38 -12.96 -27.09
CA HIS A 248 -6.24 -12.65 -27.93
C HIS A 248 -6.38 -11.23 -28.53
N GLU A 249 -5.33 -10.41 -28.44
CA GLU A 249 -5.40 -8.99 -28.84
C GLU A 249 -5.71 -8.83 -30.33
N THR A 250 -4.99 -9.57 -31.18
CA THR A 250 -5.01 -9.35 -32.63
C THR A 250 -6.28 -9.91 -33.28
N THR A 251 -6.69 -11.12 -32.89
CA THR A 251 -7.86 -11.78 -33.50
C THR A 251 -9.17 -11.50 -32.77
N GLY A 252 -9.11 -11.04 -31.51
CA GLY A 252 -10.30 -10.89 -30.66
C GLY A 252 -10.90 -12.21 -30.19
N SER A 253 -10.29 -13.36 -30.52
CA SER A 253 -10.77 -14.68 -30.12
C SER A 253 -10.51 -14.92 -28.64
N ASN A 254 -11.46 -15.58 -27.97
CA ASN A 254 -11.30 -15.98 -26.57
C ASN A 254 -10.56 -17.31 -26.46
N LEU A 255 -9.69 -17.41 -25.45
CA LEU A 255 -9.14 -18.68 -25.03
C LEU A 255 -10.30 -19.54 -24.51
N HIS A 256 -10.49 -20.71 -25.12
CA HIS A 256 -11.52 -21.67 -24.76
C HIS A 256 -10.87 -23.05 -24.65
N ALA A 257 -11.40 -23.87 -23.75
CA ALA A 257 -11.03 -25.28 -23.68
C ALA A 257 -12.05 -26.11 -24.46
N ALA A 258 -11.56 -27.04 -25.28
CA ALA A 258 -12.38 -28.11 -25.83
C ALA A 258 -12.54 -29.24 -24.80
N ASP A 259 -13.74 -29.78 -24.68
CA ASP A 259 -14.22 -30.57 -23.53
C ASP A 259 -13.53 -31.94 -23.37
N HIS A 260 -13.00 -32.24 -22.17
CA HIS A 260 -12.83 -33.60 -21.63
C HIS A 260 -13.20 -33.59 -20.12
N PRO A 261 -13.99 -34.56 -19.62
CA PRO A 261 -14.50 -34.55 -18.25
C PRO A 261 -13.58 -35.29 -17.27
N GLY A 262 -13.27 -34.69 -16.11
CA GLY A 262 -12.69 -35.43 -14.98
C GLY A 262 -12.05 -34.63 -13.82
N ARG A 263 -12.77 -34.61 -12.68
CA ARG A 263 -12.48 -34.49 -11.22
C ARG A 263 -11.39 -33.57 -10.58
N ASP A 264 -11.91 -32.88 -9.55
CA ASP A 264 -11.46 -32.63 -8.16
C ASP A 264 -10.10 -31.96 -7.86
N GLY A 265 -10.10 -30.63 -7.80
CA GLY A 265 -10.13 -29.86 -6.54
C GLY A 265 -8.80 -29.45 -5.88
N TYR A 266 -8.51 -28.14 -5.85
CA TYR A 266 -7.73 -27.50 -4.78
C TYR A 266 -8.30 -26.13 -4.37
N HIS A 267 -8.24 -25.86 -3.06
CA HIS A 267 -8.46 -24.57 -2.43
C HIS A 267 -7.11 -23.89 -2.20
N ASN A 268 -7.01 -22.56 -2.38
CA ASN A 268 -6.16 -21.72 -1.54
C ASN A 268 -6.51 -20.22 -1.60
N ASP A 269 -6.61 -19.64 -0.41
CA ASP A 269 -6.42 -18.27 0.09
C ASP A 269 -6.95 -17.04 -0.69
N GLN A 270 -7.76 -16.22 0.01
CA GLN A 270 -8.67 -15.21 -0.57
C GLN A 270 -8.20 -13.75 -0.51
N ASN A 271 -6.93 -13.46 -0.18
CA ASN A 271 -6.55 -12.09 0.21
C ASN A 271 -5.37 -11.52 -0.61
N GLY A 272 -5.56 -11.35 -1.92
CA GLY A 272 -4.62 -10.56 -2.71
C GLY A 272 -5.11 -10.22 -4.11
N VAL A 273 -4.34 -9.38 -4.81
CA VAL A 273 -4.56 -9.01 -6.22
C VAL A 273 -3.51 -9.69 -7.08
N TRP A 274 -3.89 -10.17 -8.27
CA TRP A 274 -2.95 -10.69 -9.25
C TRP A 274 -2.00 -9.57 -9.72
N ALA A 275 -0.71 -9.69 -9.42
CA ALA A 275 0.32 -8.75 -9.82
C ALA A 275 1.27 -9.34 -10.87
N ILE A 276 1.98 -8.45 -11.56
CA ILE A 276 3.03 -8.79 -12.51
C ILE A 276 4.10 -9.64 -11.82
N GLY A 277 4.50 -10.74 -12.47
CA GLY A 277 5.53 -11.63 -11.97
C GLY A 277 5.04 -12.64 -10.91
N ASP A 278 3.79 -12.58 -10.48
CA ASP A 278 3.20 -13.63 -9.65
C ASP A 278 3.12 -14.94 -10.44
N ILE A 279 3.49 -16.04 -9.77
CA ILE A 279 3.27 -17.38 -10.29
C ILE A 279 1.81 -17.74 -10.07
N ILE A 280 1.12 -18.05 -11.16
CA ILE A 280 -0.29 -18.39 -11.19
C ILE A 280 -0.52 -19.76 -11.82
N ILE A 281 -1.67 -20.34 -11.48
CA ILE A 281 -2.24 -21.51 -12.13
C ILE A 281 -3.56 -21.05 -12.76
N LEU A 282 -3.70 -21.26 -14.07
CA LEU A 282 -4.94 -20.94 -14.79
C LEU A 282 -5.81 -22.19 -14.85
N GLU A 283 -6.88 -22.23 -14.07
CA GLU A 283 -7.80 -23.36 -14.02
C GLU A 283 -9.04 -23.11 -14.88
N ASN A 284 -9.46 -24.14 -15.62
CA ASN A 284 -10.73 -24.10 -16.31
C ASN A 284 -11.88 -24.18 -15.30
N VAL A 285 -12.85 -23.27 -15.41
CA VAL A 285 -13.96 -23.17 -14.45
C VAL A 285 -14.83 -24.42 -14.42
N SER A 286 -15.08 -25.03 -15.59
CA SER A 286 -16.04 -26.11 -15.78
C SER A 286 -15.50 -27.47 -15.31
N ASN A 287 -14.27 -27.81 -15.70
CA ASN A 287 -13.68 -29.12 -15.40
C ASN A 287 -12.60 -29.10 -14.31
N LYS A 288 -12.19 -27.90 -13.84
CA LYS A 288 -11.16 -27.69 -12.79
C LYS A 288 -9.76 -28.19 -13.15
N LEU A 289 -9.50 -28.44 -14.43
CA LEU A 289 -8.17 -28.81 -14.89
C LEU A 289 -7.31 -27.55 -15.13
N PRO A 290 -6.04 -27.55 -14.72
CA PRO A 290 -5.11 -26.46 -14.99
C PRO A 290 -4.65 -26.45 -16.44
N LEU A 291 -4.32 -25.25 -16.93
CA LEU A 291 -3.65 -25.03 -18.20
C LEU A 291 -2.22 -25.56 -18.12
N TYR A 292 -1.92 -26.51 -18.99
CA TYR A 292 -0.70 -27.31 -19.00
C TYR A 292 0.06 -27.14 -20.32
N SER A 293 1.39 -27.04 -20.27
CA SER A 293 2.24 -27.13 -21.46
C SER A 293 2.95 -28.50 -21.50
N ASN A 294 2.80 -29.23 -22.61
CA ASN A 294 3.53 -30.48 -22.81
C ASN A 294 4.99 -30.18 -23.20
N GLY A 295 5.94 -30.49 -22.31
CA GLY A 295 7.36 -30.16 -22.49
C GLY A 295 8.13 -31.06 -23.46
N ASP A 296 7.55 -32.18 -23.89
CA ASP A 296 8.27 -33.23 -24.62
C ASP A 296 8.09 -33.19 -26.16
N ASP A 297 7.26 -32.30 -26.69
CA ASP A 297 7.00 -32.21 -28.14
C ASP A 297 7.55 -30.94 -28.80
N ILE A 298 7.97 -31.07 -30.05
CA ILE A 298 8.61 -30.03 -30.87
C ILE A 298 7.75 -28.75 -30.96
N ASN A 299 6.43 -28.87 -30.76
CA ASN A 299 5.45 -27.78 -30.81
C ASN A 299 4.89 -27.30 -29.45
N HIS A 300 5.28 -27.91 -28.32
CA HIS A 300 4.84 -27.53 -26.94
C HIS A 300 3.36 -27.13 -26.86
N GLY A 301 2.48 -28.04 -27.27
CA GLY A 301 1.03 -27.82 -27.27
C GLY A 301 0.51 -27.51 -25.86
N VAL A 302 -0.46 -26.61 -25.79
CA VAL A 302 -1.11 -26.23 -24.53
C VAL A 302 -2.45 -26.96 -24.42
N MET A 303 -2.64 -27.68 -23.32
CA MET A 303 -3.80 -28.53 -23.09
C MET A 303 -4.30 -28.38 -21.64
N LEU A 304 -5.42 -29.03 -21.33
CA LEU A 304 -5.86 -29.24 -19.95
C LEU A 304 -5.51 -30.67 -19.53
N GLY A 305 -4.90 -30.88 -18.36
CA GLY A 305 -4.60 -32.26 -17.94
C GLY A 305 -3.63 -32.49 -16.78
N GLY A 306 -3.15 -31.44 -16.10
CA GLY A 306 -2.27 -31.61 -14.93
C GLY A 306 -3.04 -31.77 -13.61
N ASP A 307 -2.37 -32.28 -12.57
CA ASP A 307 -2.93 -32.46 -11.21
C ASP A 307 -2.77 -31.22 -10.29
N GLY A 308 -2.24 -30.11 -10.85
CA GLY A 308 -1.96 -28.87 -10.13
C GLY A 308 -0.62 -28.82 -9.38
N TYR A 309 0.09 -29.95 -9.24
CA TYR A 309 1.40 -30.00 -8.57
C TYR A 309 2.59 -30.01 -9.54
N GLU A 310 2.34 -30.24 -10.83
CA GLU A 310 3.38 -30.21 -11.85
C GLU A 310 3.86 -28.79 -12.16
N GLU A 311 5.18 -28.63 -12.27
CA GLU A 311 5.83 -27.36 -12.66
C GLU A 311 5.32 -26.84 -14.03
N ASN A 312 4.83 -27.74 -14.89
CA ASN A 312 4.34 -27.41 -16.22
C ASN A 312 2.98 -26.69 -16.24
N ASN A 313 2.29 -26.58 -15.09
CA ASN A 313 1.06 -25.79 -14.92
C ASN A 313 1.30 -24.39 -14.36
N LYS A 314 2.57 -24.03 -14.12
CA LYS A 314 2.93 -22.73 -13.54
C LYS A 314 3.22 -21.72 -14.63
N TRP A 315 2.57 -20.57 -14.50
CA TRP A 315 2.66 -19.46 -15.44
C TRP A 315 2.90 -18.17 -14.67
N TYR A 316 3.42 -17.15 -15.35
CA TYR A 316 3.37 -15.79 -14.82
C TYR A 316 2.99 -14.82 -15.94
N ALA A 317 2.47 -13.66 -15.57
CA ALA A 317 2.07 -12.63 -16.52
C ALA A 317 2.97 -11.40 -16.45
N GLU A 318 3.21 -10.82 -17.63
CA GLU A 318 3.92 -9.55 -17.83
C GLU A 318 2.95 -8.58 -18.54
N ILE A 319 2.89 -7.30 -18.13
CA ILE A 319 2.08 -6.29 -18.84
C ILE A 319 2.85 -5.82 -20.09
N VAL A 320 2.15 -5.73 -21.22
CA VAL A 320 2.72 -5.25 -22.49
C VAL A 320 2.69 -3.72 -22.53
N GLY A 321 3.86 -3.09 -22.70
CA GLY A 321 3.98 -1.64 -22.94
C GLY A 321 4.36 -0.78 -21.73
N GLN A 322 5.01 -1.35 -20.71
CA GLN A 322 5.80 -0.58 -19.73
C GLN A 322 7.23 -0.36 -20.24
#